data_AF-N6YQR5-F1
#
_entry.id   AF-N6YQR5-F1
#
_cell.length_a   1.000
_cell.length_b   1.000
_cell.length_c   1.000
_cell.angle_alpha   90.00
_cell.angle_beta   90.00
_cell.angle_gamma   90.00
#
_symmetry.space_group_name_H-M   'P 1'
#
loop_
_entity.id
_entity.type
_entity.pdbx_description
1 polymer ?
#
loop_
_entity_poly.entity_id
_entity_poly.type
_entity_poly.pdbx_seq_one_letter_code
_entity_poly.pdbx_strand_id
1 'polypeptide(L)' 'AARGCGSVAEAAALAAAGQGARLLAIRHISPDRSATCAIAQGESR' A
#
# COMPACT_ATOMS: atom_id res chain seq x y z
N ALA A 1 -0.64 -13.03 -3.62
CA ALA A 1 -0.83 -11.61 -3.97
C ALA A 1 -1.14 -11.50 -5.47
N ALA A 2 -2.40 -11.71 -5.87
CA ALA A 2 -2.76 -11.86 -7.30
C ALA A 2 -2.77 -10.54 -8.11
N ARG A 3 -2.49 -9.39 -7.48
CA ARG A 3 -2.52 -8.05 -8.11
C ARG A 3 -1.36 -7.12 -7.68
N GLY A 4 -0.23 -7.68 -7.25
CA GLY A 4 0.88 -6.88 -6.71
C GLY A 4 0.65 -6.35 -5.28
N CYS A 5 -0.39 -6.82 -4.59
CA CYS A 5 -0.70 -6.49 -3.20
C CYS A 5 -1.00 -7.76 -2.38
N GLY A 6 -0.50 -7.79 -1.16
CA GLY A 6 -0.64 -8.84 -0.16
C GLY A 6 -1.55 -8.48 1.03
N SER A 7 -2.14 -7.27 1.05
CA SER A 7 -3.17 -6.87 2.02
C SER A 7 -4.11 -5.78 1.49
N VAL A 8 -5.20 -5.53 2.24
CA VAL A 8 -6.15 -4.43 1.97
C VAL A 8 -5.48 -3.06 2.08
N ALA A 9 -4.58 -2.86 3.04
CA ALA A 9 -3.88 -1.58 3.20
C ALA A 9 -3.02 -1.25 1.96
N GLU A 10 -2.32 -2.26 1.42
CA GLU A 10 -1.53 -2.12 0.19
C GLU A 10 -2.42 -1.83 -1.02
N ALA A 11 -3.56 -2.52 -1.14
CA ALA A 11 -4.52 -2.26 -2.21
C ALA A 11 -5.10 -0.84 -2.13
N ALA A 12 -5.45 -0.37 -0.94
CA ALA A 12 -5.98 0.98 -0.71
C ALA A 12 -4.95 2.06 -1.05
N ALA A 13 -3.69 1.88 -0.65
CA ALA A 13 -2.61 2.81 -0.96
C ALA A 13 -2.37 2.91 -2.49
N LEU A 14 -2.29 1.78 -3.19
CA LEU A 14 -2.11 1.75 -4.65
C LEU A 14 -3.32 2.36 -5.38
N ALA A 15 -4.54 2.06 -4.94
CA ALA A 15 -5.75 2.61 -5.53
C ALA A 15 -5.83 4.14 -5.36
N ALA A 16 -5.44 4.66 -4.19
CA ALA A 16 -5.40 6.10 -3.93
C ALA A 16 -4.29 6.83 -4.70
N ALA A 17 -3.14 6.18 -4.88
CA ALA A 17 -2.00 6.75 -5.61
C ALA A 17 -2.18 6.75 -7.14
N GLY A 18 -3.03 5.87 -7.67
CA GLY A 18 -3.43 5.86 -9.08
C GLY A 18 -2.59 4.95 -9.99
N GLN A 19 -2.82 5.08 -11.30
CA GLN A 19 -2.16 4.24 -12.31
C GLN A 19 -0.65 4.48 -12.32
N GLY A 20 0.14 3.41 -12.43
CA GLY A 20 1.61 3.47 -12.37
C GLY A 20 2.17 3.48 -10.94
N ALA A 21 1.32 3.53 -9.90
CA ALA A 21 1.79 3.54 -8.53
C ALA A 21 2.52 2.25 -8.14
N ARG A 22 3.48 2.38 -7.22
CA ARG A 22 4.22 1.26 -6.62
C ARG A 22 4.26 1.37 -5.10
N LEU A 23 4.33 0.23 -4.43
CA LEU A 23 4.57 0.18 -2.98
C LEU A 23 6.01 0.60 -2.68
N LEU A 24 6.20 1.43 -1.67
CA LEU A 24 7.53 1.79 -1.17
C LEU A 24 8.09 0.76 -0.18
N ALA A 25 7.19 0.05 0.50
CA ALA A 25 7.49 -1.02 1.44
C ALA A 25 6.29 -1.97 1.55
N ILE A 26 6.51 -3.15 2.13
CA ILE A 26 5.41 -4.02 2.59
C ILE A 26 4.57 -3.30 3.65
N ARG A 27 3.33 -3.76 3.89
CA ARG A 27 2.49 -3.20 4.96
C ARG A 27 3.19 -3.21 6.33
N HIS A 28 2.96 -2.15 7.09
CA HIS A 28 3.37 -2.02 8.48
C HIS A 28 2.18 -2.28 9.41
N ILE A 29 2.42 -2.99 10.51
CA ILE A 29 1.43 -3.27 11.56
C ILE A 29 1.91 -2.55 12.82
N SER A 30 1.04 -1.77 13.46
CA SER A 30 1.41 -1.08 14.70
C SER A 30 1.78 -2.08 15.81
N PRO A 31 2.63 -1.71 16.80
CA PRO A 31 3.05 -2.64 17.85
C PRO A 31 1.89 -3.24 18.66
N ASP A 32 0.84 -2.44 18.89
CA ASP A 32 -0.40 -2.83 19.56
C ASP A 32 -1.38 -3.60 18.64
N ARG A 33 -1.02 -3.77 17.36
CA ARG A 33 -1.80 -4.46 16.31
C ARG A 33 -3.17 -3.84 16.03
N SER A 34 -3.41 -2.62 16.48
CA SER A 34 -4.67 -1.91 16.24
C SER A 34 -4.76 -1.31 14.83
N ALA A 35 -3.63 -1.06 14.16
CA ALA A 35 -3.56 -0.45 12.85
C ALA A 35 -2.67 -1.24 11.87
N THR A 36 -3.06 -1.20 10.59
CA THR A 36 -2.22 -1.64 9.47
C THR A 36 -2.20 -0.56 8.41
N CYS A 37 -1.02 -0.16 7.96
CA CYS A 37 -0.85 0.87 6.93
C CYS A 37 0.13 0.42 5.84
N ALA A 38 0.02 1.04 4.68
CA ALA A 38 0.96 0.87 3.58
C ALA A 38 1.19 2.22 2.91
N ILE A 39 2.37 2.39 2.30
CA ILE A 39 2.73 3.61 1.59
C ILE A 39 2.97 3.25 0.12
N ALA A 40 2.27 3.96 -0.76
CA ALA A 40 2.46 3.87 -2.19
C ALA A 40 2.94 5.22 -2.73
N GLN A 41 3.81 5.17 -3.72
CA GLN A 41 4.22 6.33 -4.49
C GLN A 41 3.48 6.29 -5.84
N GLY A 42 2.73 7.36 -6.13
CA GLY A 42 2.17 7.60 -7.46
C GLY A 42 3.22 8.10 -8.44
N GLU A 43 2.92 8.02 -9.74
CA GLU A 43 3.76 8.61 -10.78
C GLU A 43 3.68 10.15 -10.69
N SER A 44 4.82 10.83 -10.70
CA SER A 44 4.88 12.28 -10.83
C SER A 44 4.50 12.67 -12.26
N ARG A 45 3.42 13.43 -12.43
CA ARG A 45 3.21 14.19 -13.67
C ARG A 45 3.97 15.50 -13.62
#